data_AF-A0A7J5TSP5-F1
#
_entry.id   AF-A0A7J5TSP5-F1
#
_cell.length_a   1.000
_cell.length_b   1.000
_cell.length_c   1.000
_cell.angle_alpha   90.00
_cell.angle_beta   90.00
_cell.angle_gamma   90.00
#
_symmetry.space_group_name_H-M   'P 1'
#
loop_
_entity.id
_entity.type
_entity.pdbx_description
1 polymer ?
#
loop_
_entity_poly.entity_id
_entity_poly.type
_entity_poly.pdbx_seq_one_letter_code
_entity_poly.pdbx_strand_id
1 'polypeptide(L)'
;MYRITFEQLRQGNLGELFAVLESELVTLGVDFYLIGAIARDIWLTALHDIEPGRVTRDLDLAVLLANEEQYGHLRDRLIGTGRFIARRDNAYTLVFEDGRPVDLLPFGALSMEQSVSVAGQGLTTIRVDGFQEVYEAGTESVEIDNQPFLVCTLAGIVLLKFIAYDDRPEHRSKDILDIGAILRHYFDITEDDIYENHNDLFSDDEFDITLTAARVLGRQMAPIVALSNALHQRIDQIIDQQISLGEQSPVAELLVRDSRWSVSYALNLLRQLRRGMGE
;
A
#
# COMPACT_ATOMS: atom_id res chain seq x y z
N MET A 1 19.05 0.19 -6.82
CA MET A 1 18.86 -0.62 -5.59
C MET A 1 18.82 0.32 -4.42
N TYR A 2 17.66 0.43 -3.76
CA TYR A 2 17.42 1.33 -2.65
C TYR A 2 18.00 0.76 -1.36
N ARG A 3 18.60 1.62 -0.51
CA ARG A 3 19.22 1.22 0.76
C ARG A 3 18.84 2.18 1.88
N ILE A 4 18.35 1.65 2.98
CA ILE A 4 17.96 2.41 4.19
C ILE A 4 18.31 1.64 5.47
N THR A 5 18.10 2.28 6.61
CA THR A 5 18.20 1.73 7.96
C THR A 5 16.84 1.82 8.67
N PHE A 6 16.59 1.01 9.70
CA PHE A 6 15.36 1.15 10.49
C PHE A 6 15.26 2.52 11.21
N GLU A 7 16.37 3.17 11.50
CA GLU A 7 16.39 4.51 12.11
C GLU A 7 15.77 5.58 11.19
N GLN A 8 16.00 5.48 9.88
CA GLN A 8 15.44 6.41 8.89
C GLN A 8 13.90 6.36 8.81
N LEU A 9 13.28 5.26 9.22
CA LEU A 9 11.82 5.17 9.30
C LEU A 9 11.24 6.01 10.44
N ARG A 10 12.04 6.40 11.44
CA ARG A 10 11.61 7.20 12.60
C ARG A 10 10.44 6.57 13.39
N GLN A 11 10.27 5.25 13.33
CA GLN A 11 9.20 4.50 14.00
C GLN A 11 9.69 3.63 15.18
N GLY A 12 10.84 3.95 15.78
CA GLY A 12 11.41 3.17 16.89
C GLY A 12 12.15 1.91 16.43
N ASN A 13 12.48 1.01 17.37
CA ASN A 13 13.27 -0.19 17.08
C ASN A 13 12.43 -1.25 16.34
N LEU A 14 12.45 -1.21 15.01
CA LEU A 14 11.82 -2.20 14.13
C LEU A 14 12.71 -3.43 13.91
N GLY A 15 14.03 -3.32 14.10
CA GLY A 15 14.99 -4.37 13.73
C GLY A 15 14.74 -5.71 14.42
N GLU A 16 14.45 -5.71 15.72
CA GLU A 16 14.16 -6.96 16.44
C GLU A 16 12.85 -7.63 16.00
N LEU A 17 11.82 -6.82 15.68
CA LEU A 17 10.55 -7.32 15.20
C LEU A 17 10.72 -7.98 13.84
N PHE A 18 11.38 -7.28 12.91
CA PHE A 18 11.65 -7.80 11.57
C PHE A 18 12.51 -9.07 11.62
N ALA A 19 13.54 -9.11 12.46
CA ALA A 19 14.40 -10.30 12.60
C ALA A 19 13.60 -11.55 13.03
N VAL A 20 12.66 -11.42 13.96
CA VAL A 20 11.82 -12.57 14.38
C VAL A 20 10.83 -12.95 13.29
N LEU A 21 10.15 -11.98 12.69
CA LEU A 21 9.18 -12.23 11.62
C LEU A 21 9.83 -12.92 10.42
N GLU A 22 10.94 -12.37 9.93
CA GLU A 22 11.69 -12.90 8.80
C GLU A 22 12.17 -14.33 9.09
N SER A 23 12.75 -14.58 10.27
CA SER A 23 13.20 -15.92 10.67
C SER A 23 12.07 -16.96 10.57
N GLU A 24 10.88 -16.64 11.07
CA GLU A 24 9.73 -17.57 11.02
C GLU A 24 9.13 -17.73 9.62
N LEU A 25 9.03 -16.63 8.86
CA LEU A 25 8.53 -16.65 7.48
C LEU A 25 9.45 -17.44 6.55
N VAL A 26 10.76 -17.20 6.62
CA VAL A 26 11.79 -17.95 5.86
C VAL A 26 11.80 -19.42 6.25
N THR A 27 11.69 -19.74 7.55
CA THR A 27 11.63 -21.14 8.02
C THR A 27 10.43 -21.89 7.43
N LEU A 28 9.31 -21.20 7.24
CA LEU A 28 8.10 -21.78 6.64
C LEU A 28 8.07 -21.71 5.12
N GLY A 29 9.05 -21.08 4.47
CA GLY A 29 9.05 -20.82 3.03
C GLY A 29 7.85 -19.96 2.60
N VAL A 30 7.46 -19.00 3.43
CA VAL A 30 6.36 -18.07 3.18
C VAL A 30 6.92 -16.76 2.65
N ASP A 31 6.63 -16.46 1.38
CA ASP A 31 6.95 -15.16 0.81
C ASP A 31 6.05 -14.08 1.40
N PHE A 32 6.56 -12.86 1.46
CA PHE A 32 5.83 -11.72 1.98
C PHE A 32 6.35 -10.42 1.37
N TYR A 33 5.54 -9.37 1.49
CA TYR A 33 5.98 -8.02 1.16
C TYR A 33 5.33 -6.99 2.09
N LEU A 34 6.02 -5.87 2.27
CA LEU A 34 5.58 -4.77 3.12
C LEU A 34 4.51 -3.94 2.41
N ILE A 35 3.43 -3.67 3.13
CA ILE A 35 2.32 -2.83 2.70
C ILE A 35 2.03 -1.75 3.75
N GLY A 36 0.92 -1.04 3.57
CA GLY A 36 0.43 -0.12 4.59
C GLY A 36 1.32 1.10 4.79
N ALA A 37 1.32 1.62 6.02
CA ALA A 37 2.00 2.89 6.31
C ALA A 37 3.53 2.74 6.38
N ILE A 38 4.06 1.58 6.80
CA ILE A 38 5.51 1.31 6.75
C ILE A 38 6.03 1.35 5.31
N ALA A 39 5.36 0.67 4.37
CA ALA A 39 5.78 0.68 2.96
C ALA A 39 5.76 2.11 2.37
N ARG A 40 4.73 2.89 2.69
CA ARG A 40 4.67 4.32 2.33
C ARG A 40 5.84 5.11 2.90
N ASP A 41 6.17 4.92 4.17
CA ASP A 41 7.21 5.70 4.85
C ASP A 41 8.63 5.29 4.42
N ILE A 42 8.83 4.06 3.91
CA ILE A 42 10.07 3.67 3.22
C ILE A 42 10.32 4.60 2.03
N TRP A 43 9.31 4.78 1.17
CA TRP A 43 9.41 5.67 0.01
C TRP A 43 9.47 7.13 0.46
N LEU A 44 8.47 7.63 1.15
CA LEU A 44 8.38 9.07 1.43
C LEU A 44 9.47 9.53 2.42
N THR A 45 9.59 8.87 3.57
CA THR A 45 10.41 9.37 4.68
C THR A 45 11.85 8.87 4.60
N ALA A 46 12.06 7.55 4.47
CA ALA A 46 13.42 7.01 4.57
C ALA A 46 14.28 7.31 3.33
N LEU A 47 13.69 7.26 2.14
CA LEU A 47 14.39 7.50 0.88
C LEU A 47 14.39 8.96 0.44
N HIS A 48 13.33 9.72 0.74
CA HIS A 48 13.14 11.08 0.21
C HIS A 48 13.01 12.17 1.29
N ASP A 49 13.21 11.83 2.58
CA ASP A 49 13.16 12.76 3.73
C ASP A 49 11.87 13.60 3.82
N ILE A 50 10.76 13.06 3.31
CA ILE A 50 9.45 13.67 3.42
C ILE A 50 8.86 13.32 4.79
N GLU A 51 8.58 14.37 5.57
CA GLU A 51 7.96 14.26 6.90
C GLU A 51 6.64 13.47 6.83
N PRO A 52 6.48 12.43 7.67
CA PRO A 52 5.24 11.65 7.68
C PRO A 52 4.10 12.49 8.25
N GLY A 53 2.99 12.58 7.53
CA GLY A 53 1.79 13.28 8.01
C GLY A 53 1.17 12.63 9.27
N ARG A 54 1.51 11.37 9.55
CA ARG A 54 1.14 10.64 10.77
C ARG A 54 2.18 9.56 11.08
N VAL A 55 2.46 9.35 12.36
CA VAL A 55 3.28 8.22 12.82
C VAL A 55 2.36 7.02 13.07
N THR A 56 2.57 5.93 12.35
CA THR A 56 1.98 4.63 12.71
C THR A 56 2.95 3.87 13.61
N ARG A 57 2.42 3.00 14.47
CA ARG A 57 3.23 1.91 15.02
C ARG A 57 2.89 0.59 14.34
N ASP A 58 1.76 0.47 13.67
CA ASP A 58 1.29 -0.77 13.08
C ASP A 58 2.23 -1.22 11.94
N LEU A 59 2.54 -2.52 11.91
CA LEU A 59 3.28 -3.16 10.81
C LEU A 59 2.30 -4.01 10.01
N ASP A 60 2.10 -3.66 8.73
CA ASP A 60 1.23 -4.39 7.81
C ASP A 60 2.07 -5.23 6.84
N LEU A 61 1.79 -6.54 6.77
CA LEU A 61 2.47 -7.50 5.90
C LEU A 61 1.45 -8.26 5.08
N ALA A 62 1.65 -8.32 3.77
CA ALA A 62 0.97 -9.27 2.92
C ALA A 62 1.78 -10.57 2.92
N VAL A 63 1.18 -11.69 3.32
CA VAL A 63 1.85 -13.00 3.43
C VAL A 63 1.25 -14.02 2.45
N LEU A 64 2.08 -14.59 1.58
CA LEU A 64 1.66 -15.50 0.52
C LEU A 64 1.50 -16.91 1.07
N LEU A 65 0.27 -17.41 1.09
CA LEU A 65 -0.07 -18.67 1.74
C LEU A 65 -0.86 -19.59 0.82
N ALA A 66 -0.60 -20.89 0.97
CA ALA A 66 -1.24 -21.93 0.19
C ALA A 66 -2.64 -22.28 0.73
N ASN A 67 -2.83 -22.22 2.04
CA ASN A 67 -4.07 -22.61 2.71
C ASN A 67 -4.17 -22.04 4.14
N GLU A 68 -5.34 -22.21 4.76
CA GLU A 68 -5.63 -21.75 6.13
C GLU A 68 -4.76 -22.45 7.19
N GLU A 69 -4.39 -23.72 7.00
CA GLU A 69 -3.53 -24.47 7.94
C GLU A 69 -2.14 -23.83 8.04
N GLN A 70 -1.55 -23.44 6.91
CA GLN A 70 -0.26 -22.74 6.88
C GLN A 70 -0.34 -21.39 7.61
N TYR A 71 -1.46 -20.68 7.50
CA TYR A 71 -1.70 -19.44 8.25
C TYR A 71 -1.75 -19.70 9.77
N GLY A 72 -2.48 -20.73 10.19
CA GLY A 72 -2.51 -21.16 11.59
C GLY A 72 -1.12 -21.49 12.12
N HIS A 73 -0.34 -22.28 11.37
CA HIS A 73 1.02 -22.65 11.73
C HIS A 73 1.96 -21.45 11.85
N LEU A 74 1.90 -20.48 10.92
CA LEU A 74 2.67 -19.25 11.02
C LEU A 74 2.37 -18.50 12.32
N ARG A 75 1.08 -18.33 12.66
CA ARG A 75 0.66 -17.64 13.88
C ARG A 75 1.12 -18.37 15.13
N ASP A 76 0.92 -19.69 15.19
CA ASP A 76 1.30 -20.50 16.34
C ASP A 76 2.81 -20.47 16.58
N ARG A 77 3.62 -20.46 15.50
CA ARG A 77 5.07 -20.31 15.60
C ARG A 77 5.48 -18.94 16.14
N LEU A 78 4.91 -17.86 15.60
CA LEU A 78 5.17 -16.51 16.08
C LEU A 78 4.79 -16.34 17.56
N ILE A 79 3.62 -16.83 17.96
CA ILE A 79 3.19 -16.84 19.38
C ILE A 79 4.13 -17.72 20.22
N GLY A 80 4.56 -18.87 19.68
CA GLY A 80 5.48 -19.80 20.32
C GLY A 80 6.87 -19.22 20.63
N THR A 81 7.27 -18.13 19.98
CA THR A 81 8.49 -17.38 20.36
C THR A 81 8.40 -16.72 21.74
N GLY A 82 7.19 -16.57 22.28
CA GLY A 82 6.92 -15.84 23.52
C GLY A 82 6.91 -14.31 23.35
N ARG A 83 7.20 -13.79 22.13
CA ARG A 83 7.27 -12.35 21.83
C ARG A 83 5.99 -11.79 21.22
N PHE A 84 5.01 -12.64 20.90
CA PHE A 84 3.74 -12.23 20.29
C PHE A 84 2.54 -12.76 21.06
N ILE A 85 1.48 -11.97 21.10
CA ILE A 85 0.16 -12.37 21.61
C ILE A 85 -0.90 -12.15 20.53
N ALA A 86 -1.88 -13.06 20.43
CA ALA A 86 -2.99 -12.90 19.50
C ALA A 86 -3.95 -11.80 19.96
N ARG A 87 -4.40 -10.97 19.01
CA ARG A 87 -5.47 -10.01 19.26
C ARG A 87 -6.83 -10.72 19.28
N ARG A 88 -7.75 -10.27 20.13
CA ARG A 88 -9.09 -10.91 20.29
C ARG A 88 -10.14 -10.41 19.31
N ASP A 89 -10.00 -9.17 18.84
CA ASP A 89 -10.94 -8.50 17.94
C ASP A 89 -10.52 -8.58 16.46
N ASN A 90 -9.33 -9.12 16.16
CA ASN A 90 -8.86 -9.33 14.80
C ASN A 90 -7.99 -10.59 14.69
N ALA A 91 -8.45 -11.60 13.94
CA ALA A 91 -7.71 -12.84 13.71
C ALA A 91 -6.46 -12.64 12.83
N TYR A 92 -6.36 -11.49 12.17
CA TYR A 92 -5.22 -11.11 11.33
C TYR A 92 -4.11 -10.34 12.06
N THR A 93 -4.33 -9.99 13.33
CA THR A 93 -3.38 -9.18 14.10
C THR A 93 -2.74 -9.99 15.21
N LEU A 94 -1.41 -9.93 15.29
CA LEU A 94 -0.64 -10.24 16.48
C LEU A 94 -0.16 -8.93 17.12
N VAL A 95 0.11 -8.95 18.43
CA VAL A 95 0.71 -7.82 19.13
C VAL A 95 2.10 -8.26 19.59
N PHE A 96 3.12 -7.54 19.15
CA PHE A 96 4.50 -7.76 19.57
C PHE A 96 4.69 -7.30 21.02
N GLU A 97 5.73 -7.80 21.69
CA GLU A 97 5.98 -7.55 23.11
C GLU A 97 6.15 -6.07 23.50
N ASP A 98 6.50 -5.20 22.55
CA ASP A 98 6.58 -3.74 22.73
C ASP A 98 5.20 -3.03 22.60
N GLY A 99 4.13 -3.79 22.41
CA GLY A 99 2.75 -3.33 22.25
C GLY A 99 2.33 -3.01 20.82
N ARG A 100 3.22 -3.18 19.82
CA ARG A 100 2.95 -2.90 18.41
C ARG A 100 2.01 -3.92 17.77
N PRO A 101 0.93 -3.48 17.09
CA PRO A 101 0.15 -4.34 16.20
C PRO A 101 0.95 -4.77 14.97
N VAL A 102 0.84 -6.04 14.63
CA VAL A 102 1.42 -6.66 13.43
C VAL A 102 0.29 -7.37 12.69
N ASP A 103 -0.13 -6.78 11.58
CA ASP A 103 -1.16 -7.30 10.71
C ASP A 103 -0.54 -8.24 9.67
N LEU A 104 -0.83 -9.53 9.80
CA LEU A 104 -0.42 -10.58 8.89
C LEU A 104 -1.59 -10.86 7.96
N LEU A 105 -1.63 -10.19 6.82
CA LEU A 105 -2.74 -10.25 5.86
C LEU A 105 -2.47 -11.36 4.84
N PRO A 106 -3.14 -12.52 4.96
CA PRO A 106 -2.90 -13.63 4.07
C PRO A 106 -3.46 -13.37 2.67
N PHE A 107 -2.73 -13.78 1.63
CA PHE A 107 -3.21 -13.80 0.25
C PHE A 107 -2.63 -15.02 -0.50
N GLY A 108 -3.11 -15.27 -1.72
CA GLY A 108 -2.68 -16.41 -2.54
C GLY A 108 -3.77 -17.47 -2.70
N ALA A 109 -3.37 -18.75 -2.76
CA ALA A 109 -4.25 -19.86 -3.12
C ALA A 109 -5.40 -20.11 -2.12
N LEU A 110 -5.30 -19.56 -0.90
CA LEU A 110 -6.38 -19.62 0.08
C LEU A 110 -7.51 -18.61 -0.15
N SER A 111 -7.32 -17.65 -1.06
CA SER A 111 -8.34 -16.66 -1.38
C SER A 111 -9.47 -17.29 -2.20
N MET A 112 -10.71 -16.99 -1.81
CA MET A 112 -11.92 -17.33 -2.56
C MET A 112 -12.70 -16.06 -2.80
N GLU A 113 -13.03 -15.77 -4.05
CA GLU A 113 -13.74 -14.52 -4.42
C GLU A 113 -13.07 -13.29 -3.78
N GLN A 114 -11.74 -13.22 -3.92
CA GLN A 114 -10.90 -12.12 -3.42
C GLN A 114 -11.00 -11.90 -1.90
N SER A 115 -11.51 -12.89 -1.17
CA SER A 115 -11.63 -12.86 0.28
C SER A 115 -10.85 -14.01 0.89
N VAL A 116 -10.27 -13.79 2.06
CA VAL A 116 -9.68 -14.84 2.88
C VAL A 116 -10.43 -14.89 4.20
N SER A 117 -10.87 -16.09 4.60
CA SER A 117 -11.48 -16.33 5.90
C SER A 117 -10.61 -17.29 6.71
N VAL A 118 -10.48 -17.02 8.00
CA VAL A 118 -9.64 -17.81 8.93
C VAL A 118 -10.39 -18.06 10.24
N ALA A 119 -10.13 -19.19 10.87
CA ALA A 119 -10.65 -19.50 12.19
C ALA A 119 -10.17 -18.48 13.25
N GLY A 120 -11.08 -18.02 14.11
CA GLY A 120 -10.76 -17.05 15.16
C GLY A 120 -11.97 -16.35 15.76
N GLN A 121 -11.70 -15.22 16.42
CA GLN A 121 -12.71 -14.30 16.96
C GLN A 121 -12.49 -12.89 16.42
N GLY A 122 -13.55 -12.08 16.41
CA GLY A 122 -13.51 -10.72 15.89
C GLY A 122 -13.56 -10.70 14.37
N LEU A 123 -12.66 -9.94 13.74
CA LEU A 123 -12.51 -9.93 12.28
C LEU A 123 -11.86 -11.24 11.83
N THR A 124 -12.63 -12.07 11.13
CA THR A 124 -12.22 -13.40 10.65
C THR A 124 -12.30 -13.56 9.13
N THR A 125 -12.71 -12.50 8.42
CA THR A 125 -12.75 -12.44 6.96
C THR A 125 -12.25 -11.08 6.51
N ILE A 126 -11.33 -11.05 5.55
CA ILE A 126 -10.84 -9.84 4.90
C ILE A 126 -10.91 -9.97 3.39
N ARG A 127 -11.05 -8.83 2.72
CA ARG A 127 -10.83 -8.70 1.29
C ARG A 127 -9.36 -8.45 1.01
N VAL A 128 -8.86 -9.07 -0.06
CA VAL A 128 -7.44 -9.06 -0.46
C VAL A 128 -7.30 -8.76 -1.95
N ASP A 129 -8.29 -8.11 -2.54
CA ASP A 129 -8.24 -7.63 -3.92
C ASP A 129 -6.96 -6.83 -4.17
N GLY A 130 -6.25 -7.16 -5.25
CA GLY A 130 -5.02 -6.49 -5.64
C GLY A 130 -3.75 -7.04 -4.96
N PHE A 131 -3.85 -7.89 -3.93
CA PHE A 131 -2.66 -8.35 -3.21
C PHE A 131 -1.75 -9.24 -4.08
N GLN A 132 -2.36 -10.11 -4.90
CA GLN A 132 -1.63 -10.99 -5.80
C GLN A 132 -1.00 -10.19 -6.94
N GLU A 133 -1.76 -9.27 -7.53
CA GLU A 133 -1.31 -8.46 -8.65
C GLU A 133 -0.19 -7.48 -8.23
N VAL A 134 -0.30 -6.89 -7.04
CA VAL A 134 0.78 -6.07 -6.46
C VAL A 134 2.00 -6.92 -6.16
N TYR A 135 1.85 -8.14 -5.65
CA TYR A 135 3.00 -9.02 -5.43
C TYR A 135 3.78 -9.27 -6.73
N GLU A 136 3.07 -9.52 -7.84
CA GLU A 136 3.66 -9.87 -9.13
C GLU A 136 4.26 -8.68 -9.90
N ALA A 137 3.65 -7.48 -9.83
CA ALA A 137 4.03 -6.34 -10.66
C ALA A 137 4.12 -4.99 -9.92
N GLY A 138 3.88 -4.98 -8.60
CA GLY A 138 3.79 -3.77 -7.78
C GLY A 138 4.69 -3.79 -6.54
N THR A 139 5.78 -4.57 -6.57
CA THR A 139 6.78 -4.62 -5.49
C THR A 139 8.16 -4.27 -6.01
N GLU A 140 8.98 -3.71 -5.12
CA GLU A 140 10.38 -3.38 -5.36
C GLU A 140 11.23 -3.88 -4.19
N SER A 141 12.48 -4.26 -4.47
CA SER A 141 13.42 -4.71 -3.43
C SER A 141 14.14 -3.53 -2.79
N VAL A 142 14.03 -3.42 -1.48
CA VAL A 142 14.70 -2.40 -0.65
C VAL A 142 15.59 -3.11 0.38
N GLU A 143 16.85 -2.72 0.44
CA GLU A 143 17.79 -3.21 1.45
C GLU A 143 17.62 -2.37 2.74
N ILE A 144 17.11 -2.99 3.81
CA ILE A 144 16.94 -2.36 5.13
C ILE A 144 17.92 -3.02 6.09
N ASP A 145 18.89 -2.26 6.61
CA ASP A 145 19.97 -2.77 7.47
C ASP A 145 20.68 -4.02 6.91
N ASN A 146 20.98 -3.99 5.60
CA ASN A 146 21.63 -5.05 4.82
C ASN A 146 20.77 -6.31 4.60
N GLN A 147 19.47 -6.26 4.87
CA GLN A 147 18.52 -7.34 4.55
C GLN A 147 17.56 -6.90 3.44
N PRO A 148 17.32 -7.72 2.40
CA PRO A 148 16.41 -7.38 1.32
C PRO A 148 14.95 -7.60 1.75
N PHE A 149 14.12 -6.59 1.58
CA PHE A 149 12.67 -6.68 1.75
C PHE A 149 11.96 -6.35 0.44
N LEU A 150 10.92 -7.11 0.12
CA LEU A 150 9.96 -6.70 -0.91
C LEU A 150 9.03 -5.64 -0.31
N VAL A 151 8.91 -4.50 -0.98
CA VAL A 151 8.13 -3.35 -0.54
C VAL A 151 7.15 -2.98 -1.64
N CYS A 152 5.87 -2.82 -1.27
CA CYS A 152 4.85 -2.32 -2.18
C CYS A 152 5.24 -0.94 -2.73
N THR A 153 5.22 -0.78 -4.06
CA THR A 153 5.55 0.49 -4.72
C THR A 153 4.51 1.56 -4.41
N LEU A 154 4.82 2.84 -4.68
CA LEU A 154 3.83 3.92 -4.54
C LEU A 154 2.56 3.66 -5.37
N ALA A 155 2.69 3.08 -6.57
CA ALA A 155 1.56 2.67 -7.41
C ALA A 155 0.72 1.56 -6.76
N GLY A 156 1.36 0.51 -6.23
CA GLY A 156 0.69 -0.55 -5.50
C GLY A 156 0.00 -0.05 -4.22
N ILE A 157 0.65 0.86 -3.48
CA ILE A 157 0.08 1.47 -2.27
C ILE A 157 -1.18 2.26 -2.61
N VAL A 158 -1.15 3.09 -3.66
CA VAL A 158 -2.31 3.88 -4.09
C VAL A 158 -3.47 2.98 -4.50
N LEU A 159 -3.21 1.92 -5.28
CA LEU A 159 -4.19 0.93 -5.68
C LEU A 159 -4.86 0.26 -4.47
N LEU A 160 -4.08 -0.30 -3.55
CA LEU A 160 -4.60 -1.00 -2.36
C LEU A 160 -5.36 -0.04 -1.43
N LYS A 161 -4.95 1.23 -1.37
CA LYS A 161 -5.60 2.26 -0.56
C LYS A 161 -6.95 2.69 -1.13
N PHE A 162 -7.08 2.79 -2.45
CA PHE A 162 -8.38 3.02 -3.08
C PHE A 162 -9.36 1.88 -2.77
N ILE A 163 -8.92 0.63 -2.90
CA ILE A 163 -9.72 -0.56 -2.57
C ILE A 163 -10.12 -0.55 -1.09
N ALA A 164 -9.17 -0.34 -0.19
CA ALA A 164 -9.43 -0.33 1.24
C ALA A 164 -10.42 0.77 1.65
N TYR A 165 -10.32 1.95 1.02
CA TYR A 165 -11.28 3.04 1.22
C TYR A 165 -12.66 2.71 0.68
N ASP A 166 -12.75 2.19 -0.54
CA ASP A 166 -14.01 1.78 -1.18
C ASP A 166 -14.76 0.72 -0.36
N ASP A 167 -14.04 -0.25 0.21
CA ASP A 167 -14.64 -1.30 1.05
C ASP A 167 -15.24 -0.76 2.36
N ARG A 168 -14.61 0.25 2.99
CA ARG A 168 -14.95 0.76 4.34
C ARG A 168 -14.68 2.27 4.49
N PRO A 169 -15.37 3.14 3.71
CA PRO A 169 -15.02 4.57 3.62
C PRO A 169 -15.14 5.29 4.97
N GLU A 170 -16.04 4.85 5.84
CA GLU A 170 -16.25 5.38 7.20
C GLU A 170 -15.06 5.16 8.15
N HIS A 171 -14.19 4.20 7.85
CA HIS A 171 -13.04 3.84 8.71
C HIS A 171 -11.67 4.08 8.05
N ARG A 172 -11.66 4.42 6.77
CA ARG A 172 -10.46 4.37 5.93
C ARG A 172 -10.13 5.72 5.27
N SER A 173 -10.71 6.83 5.72
CA SER A 173 -10.39 8.19 5.23
C SER A 173 -8.89 8.51 5.25
N LYS A 174 -8.14 7.96 6.22
CA LYS A 174 -6.69 8.06 6.33
C LYS A 174 -5.94 7.51 5.11
N ASP A 175 -6.52 6.58 4.36
CA ASP A 175 -5.91 6.05 3.14
C ASP A 175 -5.95 7.05 2.00
N ILE A 176 -7.02 7.85 1.88
CA ILE A 176 -7.07 8.92 0.89
C ILE A 176 -6.11 10.05 1.25
N LEU A 177 -5.91 10.35 2.54
CA LEU A 177 -4.88 11.29 2.98
C LEU A 177 -3.48 10.82 2.59
N ASP A 178 -3.21 9.52 2.72
CA ASP A 178 -1.95 8.93 2.28
C ASP A 178 -1.79 9.00 0.75
N ILE A 179 -2.86 8.75 -0.03
CA ILE A 179 -2.84 8.95 -1.50
C ILE A 179 -2.54 10.42 -1.83
N GLY A 180 -3.16 11.37 -1.12
CA GLY A 180 -2.89 12.79 -1.28
C GLY A 180 -1.43 13.16 -1.00
N ALA A 181 -0.83 12.58 0.05
CA ALA A 181 0.59 12.75 0.34
C ALA A 181 1.49 12.20 -0.79
N ILE A 182 1.17 11.01 -1.30
CA ILE A 182 1.90 10.42 -2.43
C ILE A 182 1.79 11.33 -3.65
N LEU A 183 0.58 11.75 -4.04
CA LEU A 183 0.36 12.62 -5.21
C LEU A 183 1.10 13.96 -5.11
N ARG A 184 1.18 14.56 -3.91
CA ARG A 184 1.89 15.83 -3.68
C ARG A 184 3.38 15.74 -3.95
N HIS A 185 3.98 14.58 -3.70
CA HIS A 185 5.43 14.39 -3.75
C HIS A 185 5.88 13.46 -4.87
N TYR A 186 4.95 12.89 -5.64
CA TYR A 186 5.28 11.87 -6.62
C TYR A 186 6.26 12.39 -7.67
N PHE A 187 6.08 13.63 -8.15
CA PHE A 187 7.02 14.25 -9.07
C PHE A 187 8.43 14.32 -8.50
N ASP A 188 8.59 14.85 -7.28
CA ASP A 188 9.91 15.02 -6.65
C ASP A 188 10.61 13.67 -6.43
N ILE A 189 9.84 12.60 -6.24
CA ILE A 189 10.35 11.23 -6.04
C ILE A 189 10.78 10.60 -7.36
N THR A 190 10.06 10.87 -8.46
CA THR A 190 10.26 10.21 -9.76
C THR A 190 10.73 11.16 -10.86
N GLU A 191 11.24 12.34 -10.52
CA GLU A 191 11.60 13.40 -11.47
C GLU A 191 12.49 12.89 -12.61
N ASP A 192 13.55 12.14 -12.28
CA ASP A 192 14.47 11.56 -13.25
C ASP A 192 13.75 10.62 -14.24
N ASP A 193 12.91 9.72 -13.73
CA ASP A 193 12.12 8.79 -14.56
C ASP A 193 11.11 9.53 -15.44
N ILE A 194 10.46 10.58 -14.91
CA ILE A 194 9.51 11.38 -15.68
C ILE A 194 10.20 12.07 -16.86
N TYR A 195 11.36 12.70 -16.64
CA TYR A 195 12.10 13.35 -17.73
C TYR A 195 12.74 12.36 -18.70
N GLU A 196 13.09 11.15 -18.28
CA GLU A 196 13.70 10.16 -19.16
C GLU A 196 12.65 9.42 -20.00
N ASN A 197 11.57 8.96 -19.36
CA ASN A 197 10.65 7.97 -19.93
C ASN A 197 9.25 8.51 -20.25
N HIS A 198 8.91 9.73 -19.79
CA HIS A 198 7.57 10.33 -19.94
C HIS A 198 7.57 11.69 -20.65
N ASN A 199 8.54 11.90 -21.55
CA ASN A 199 8.69 13.13 -22.34
C ASN A 199 7.45 13.50 -23.17
N ASP A 200 6.62 12.53 -23.52
CA ASP A 200 5.38 12.74 -24.26
C ASP A 200 4.34 13.56 -23.49
N LEU A 201 4.52 13.73 -22.17
CA LEU A 201 3.61 14.48 -21.30
C LEU A 201 3.93 15.98 -21.21
N PHE A 202 5.03 16.44 -21.80
CA PHE A 202 5.48 17.84 -21.72
C PHE A 202 5.01 18.71 -22.91
N SER A 203 4.16 18.19 -23.79
CA SER A 203 3.76 18.88 -25.04
C SER A 203 2.58 19.85 -24.91
N ASP A 204 1.98 19.99 -23.73
CA ASP A 204 0.77 20.80 -23.50
C ASP A 204 1.11 22.25 -23.07
N ASP A 205 0.39 23.23 -23.61
CA ASP A 205 0.58 24.67 -23.34
C ASP A 205 0.25 25.09 -21.88
N GLU A 206 -0.43 24.23 -21.12
CA GLU A 206 -0.72 24.39 -19.68
C GLU A 206 -0.10 23.24 -18.87
N PHE A 207 1.24 23.23 -18.82
CA PHE A 207 1.99 22.22 -18.08
C PHE A 207 1.81 22.39 -16.56
N ASP A 208 1.23 21.37 -15.92
CA ASP A 208 1.16 21.23 -14.46
C ASP A 208 1.91 19.96 -14.03
N ILE A 209 2.99 20.17 -13.28
CA ILE A 209 3.89 19.12 -12.78
C ILE A 209 3.16 18.04 -11.98
N THR A 210 2.22 18.42 -11.13
CA THR A 210 1.51 17.45 -10.26
C THR A 210 0.50 16.65 -11.07
N LEU A 211 -0.20 17.29 -12.02
CA LEU A 211 -1.11 16.59 -12.94
C LEU A 211 -0.35 15.61 -13.84
N THR A 212 0.82 16.01 -14.34
CA THR A 212 1.73 15.13 -15.11
C THR A 212 2.17 13.94 -14.28
N ALA A 213 2.66 14.18 -13.06
CA ALA A 213 3.07 13.13 -12.13
C ALA A 213 1.90 12.17 -11.79
N ALA A 214 0.68 12.68 -11.62
CA ALA A 214 -0.50 11.85 -11.42
C ALA A 214 -0.80 10.93 -12.63
N ARG A 215 -0.60 11.42 -13.86
CA ARG A 215 -0.71 10.58 -15.07
C ARG A 215 0.38 9.52 -15.13
N VAL A 216 1.62 9.86 -14.76
CA VAL A 216 2.72 8.88 -14.68
C VAL A 216 2.42 7.83 -13.62
N LEU A 217 1.96 8.21 -12.43
CA LEU A 217 1.53 7.25 -11.41
C LEU A 217 0.43 6.31 -11.93
N GLY A 218 -0.50 6.83 -12.73
CA GLY A 218 -1.48 6.02 -13.45
C GLY A 218 -0.83 4.99 -14.39
N ARG A 219 0.18 5.38 -15.18
CA ARG A 219 0.95 4.45 -16.02
C ARG A 219 1.66 3.39 -15.19
N GLN A 220 2.21 3.76 -14.02
CA GLN A 220 2.85 2.80 -13.11
C GLN A 220 1.85 1.84 -12.45
N MET A 221 0.57 2.22 -12.34
CA MET A 221 -0.51 1.31 -11.91
C MET A 221 -0.95 0.35 -13.02
N ALA A 222 -0.77 0.72 -14.30
CA ALA A 222 -1.26 -0.05 -15.45
C ALA A 222 -0.74 -1.50 -15.50
N PRO A 223 0.57 -1.79 -15.32
CA PRO A 223 1.08 -3.17 -15.29
C PRO A 223 0.45 -4.03 -14.19
N ILE A 224 0.11 -3.43 -13.04
CA ILE A 224 -0.48 -4.14 -11.91
C ILE A 224 -1.92 -4.54 -12.25
N VAL A 225 -2.75 -3.58 -12.70
CA VAL A 225 -4.15 -3.87 -13.04
C VAL A 225 -4.30 -4.74 -14.29
N ALA A 226 -3.32 -4.74 -15.20
CA ALA A 226 -3.32 -5.56 -16.40
C ALA A 226 -3.28 -7.07 -16.11
N LEU A 227 -2.84 -7.47 -14.91
CA LEU A 227 -2.83 -8.88 -14.49
C LEU A 227 -4.24 -9.44 -14.25
N SER A 228 -5.24 -8.57 -14.02
CA SER A 228 -6.59 -9.00 -13.65
C SER A 228 -7.65 -8.03 -14.16
N ASN A 229 -8.47 -8.48 -15.12
CA ASN A 229 -9.59 -7.69 -15.64
C ASN A 229 -10.58 -7.26 -14.54
N ALA A 230 -10.78 -8.11 -13.52
CA ALA A 230 -11.65 -7.79 -12.40
C ALA A 230 -11.06 -6.66 -11.54
N LEU A 231 -9.75 -6.69 -11.28
CA LEU A 231 -9.05 -5.63 -10.57
C LEU A 231 -9.08 -4.32 -11.35
N HIS A 232 -8.78 -4.37 -12.65
CA HIS A 232 -8.82 -3.21 -13.53
C HIS A 232 -10.22 -2.56 -13.50
N GLN A 233 -11.27 -3.35 -13.75
CA GLN A 233 -12.65 -2.84 -13.71
C GLN A 233 -13.03 -2.26 -12.35
N ARG A 234 -12.55 -2.86 -11.25
CA ARG A 234 -12.81 -2.36 -9.91
C ARG A 234 -12.16 -1.00 -9.68
N ILE A 235 -10.87 -0.84 -10.00
CA ILE A 235 -10.18 0.45 -9.82
C ILE A 235 -10.80 1.53 -10.73
N ASP A 236 -11.14 1.17 -11.96
CA ASP A 236 -11.85 2.05 -12.89
C ASP A 236 -13.17 2.55 -12.29
N GLN A 237 -13.99 1.63 -11.78
CA GLN A 237 -15.27 1.97 -11.16
C GLN A 237 -15.08 2.88 -9.94
N ILE A 238 -14.11 2.59 -9.08
CA ILE A 238 -13.81 3.42 -7.90
C ILE A 238 -13.47 4.84 -8.34
N ILE A 239 -12.51 5.00 -9.26
CA ILE A 239 -12.03 6.32 -9.69
C ILE A 239 -13.12 7.06 -10.49
N ASP A 240 -13.78 6.40 -11.45
CA ASP A 240 -14.81 7.00 -12.30
C ASP A 240 -16.04 7.43 -11.49
N GLN A 241 -16.42 6.65 -10.47
CA GLN A 241 -17.49 7.03 -9.55
C GLN A 241 -17.13 8.34 -8.82
N GLN A 242 -15.91 8.45 -8.28
CA GLN A 242 -15.48 9.68 -7.60
C GLN A 242 -15.42 10.88 -8.55
N ILE A 243 -14.95 10.69 -9.78
CA ILE A 243 -14.96 11.76 -10.79
C ILE A 243 -16.40 12.20 -11.11
N SER A 244 -17.34 11.26 -11.24
CA SER A 244 -18.74 11.54 -11.59
C SER A 244 -19.51 12.28 -10.50
N LEU A 245 -19.15 12.08 -9.23
CA LEU A 245 -19.72 12.81 -8.10
C LEU A 245 -19.35 14.30 -8.10
N GLY A 246 -18.30 14.68 -8.83
CA GLY A 246 -17.88 16.07 -8.96
C GLY A 246 -17.56 16.70 -7.60
N GLU A 247 -18.13 17.88 -7.34
CA GLU A 247 -17.93 18.62 -6.08
C GLU A 247 -18.41 17.85 -4.83
N GLN A 248 -19.19 16.77 -4.99
CA GLN A 248 -19.68 15.92 -3.89
C GLN A 248 -18.80 14.68 -3.67
N SER A 249 -17.65 14.57 -4.32
CA SER A 249 -16.75 13.43 -4.16
C SER A 249 -16.08 13.45 -2.79
N PRO A 250 -16.34 12.47 -1.91
CA PRO A 250 -15.65 12.40 -0.61
C PRO A 250 -14.15 12.15 -0.78
N VAL A 251 -13.73 11.46 -1.85
CA VAL A 251 -12.29 11.29 -2.16
C VAL A 251 -11.67 12.63 -2.53
N ALA A 252 -12.30 13.42 -3.42
CA ALA A 252 -11.76 14.73 -3.78
C ALA A 252 -11.72 15.68 -2.57
N GLU A 253 -12.74 15.67 -1.72
CA GLU A 253 -12.74 16.43 -0.45
C GLU A 253 -11.59 16.02 0.48
N LEU A 254 -11.29 14.72 0.58
CA LEU A 254 -10.18 14.22 1.38
C LEU A 254 -8.81 14.55 0.76
N LEU A 255 -8.66 14.49 -0.56
CA LEU A 255 -7.42 14.86 -1.26
C LEU A 255 -7.07 16.35 -1.10
N VAL A 256 -8.08 17.21 -0.96
CA VAL A 256 -7.87 18.64 -0.67
C VAL A 256 -7.34 18.87 0.74
N ARG A 257 -7.57 17.95 1.69
CA ARG A 257 -7.04 18.10 3.05
C ARG A 257 -5.51 18.12 3.02
N ASP A 258 -4.93 19.03 3.80
CA ASP A 258 -3.49 19.26 3.91
C ASP A 258 -2.80 19.64 2.57
N SER A 259 -3.56 20.16 1.62
CA SER A 259 -3.04 20.71 0.35
C SER A 259 -3.59 22.12 0.08
N ARG A 260 -3.14 22.73 -1.01
CA ARG A 260 -3.70 23.99 -1.54
C ARG A 260 -4.66 23.75 -2.70
N TRP A 261 -5.00 22.49 -2.98
CA TRP A 261 -5.81 22.11 -4.12
C TRP A 261 -7.27 22.51 -3.92
N SER A 262 -7.95 22.83 -5.02
CA SER A 262 -9.41 22.88 -5.02
C SER A 262 -9.97 21.48 -5.27
N VAL A 263 -11.26 21.28 -4.98
CA VAL A 263 -11.95 20.01 -5.31
C VAL A 263 -11.87 19.73 -6.81
N SER A 264 -12.07 20.76 -7.65
CA SER A 264 -11.86 20.69 -9.10
C SER A 264 -10.46 20.18 -9.48
N TYR A 265 -9.42 20.66 -8.80
CA TYR A 265 -8.05 20.21 -9.03
C TYR A 265 -7.85 18.75 -8.59
N ALA A 266 -8.37 18.35 -7.43
CA ALA A 266 -8.33 16.97 -6.96
C ALA A 266 -9.05 16.01 -7.93
N LEU A 267 -10.18 16.43 -8.51
CA LEU A 267 -10.86 15.67 -9.57
C LEU A 267 -10.01 15.56 -10.84
N ASN A 268 -9.24 16.61 -11.19
CA ASN A 268 -8.29 16.53 -12.30
C ASN A 268 -7.14 15.56 -12.01
N LEU A 269 -6.61 15.49 -10.78
CA LEU A 269 -5.63 14.46 -10.40
C LEU A 269 -6.20 13.05 -10.62
N LEU A 270 -7.44 12.80 -10.19
CA LEU A 270 -8.11 11.52 -10.43
C LEU A 270 -8.28 11.21 -11.93
N ARG A 271 -8.63 12.21 -12.75
CA ARG A 271 -8.72 12.06 -14.21
C ARG A 271 -7.36 11.72 -14.83
N GLN A 272 -6.27 12.32 -14.35
CA GLN A 272 -4.94 12.03 -14.86
C GLN A 272 -4.47 10.64 -14.45
N LEU A 273 -4.67 10.21 -13.20
CA LEU A 273 -4.46 8.83 -12.77
C LEU A 273 -5.20 7.85 -13.67
N ARG A 274 -6.50 8.09 -13.87
CA ARG A 274 -7.37 7.26 -14.72
C ARG A 274 -6.89 7.18 -16.16
N ARG A 275 -6.48 8.32 -16.73
CA ARG A 275 -5.95 8.41 -18.09
C ARG A 275 -4.63 7.66 -18.22
N GLY A 276 -3.72 7.85 -17.27
CA GLY A 276 -2.43 7.17 -17.25
C GLY A 276 -2.56 5.65 -17.17
N MET A 277 -3.54 5.13 -16.42
CA MET A 277 -3.82 3.68 -16.38
C MET A 277 -4.25 3.09 -17.73
N GLY A 278 -4.80 3.91 -18.63
CA GLY A 278 -5.26 3.49 -19.96
C GLY A 278 -4.22 3.67 -21.07
N GLU A 279 -3.01 4.11 -20.74
CA GLU A 279 -1.89 4.37 -21.66
C GLU A 279 -0.80 3.32 -21.53
#